data_AF-A0A7S0SGC6-F1
#
_entry.id   AF-A0A7S0SGC6-F1
#
_cell.length_a   1.000
_cell.length_b   1.000
_cell.length_c   1.000
_cell.angle_alpha   90.00
_cell.angle_beta   90.00
_cell.angle_gamma   90.00
#
_symmetry.space_group_name_H-M   'P 1'
#
loop_
_entity.id
_entity.type
_entity.pdbx_description
1 polymer ?
#
loop_
_entity_poly.entity_id
_entity_poly.type
_entity_poly.pdbx_seq_one_letter_code
_entity_poly.pdbx_strand_id
1 'polypeptide(L)'
;GGAAEGMRRDPEPRHGSCAVVGSSHVLLGAARGGEIDSYDAVIRFDDAPTRGFENVLGRRTTYRVASPAFVAAVAAGAPSAVRIVAGLPRLVTGAKAMVVGEETLRQQQRDIQEKIPALLLYAVSRGTTNKVKALYTAFATRMAALVEGTATPAADDAGRKQDSSAAATWVEEAIAEDVPVTLMGVFFAMHTCGEVHVFGFPPPGAERHQHDAHEDYYSAYGGGGKIGASI
;
A
#
# COMPACT_ATOMS: atom_id res chain seq x y z
N GLY A 1 -38.79 34.08 -8.71
CA GLY A 1 -37.95 33.36 -7.73
C GLY A 1 -38.28 31.89 -7.81
N GLY A 2 -37.36 30.96 -7.79
CA GLY A 2 -35.91 30.98 -7.71
C GLY A 2 -35.50 29.53 -7.90
N ALA A 3 -34.63 29.27 -8.87
CA ALA A 3 -34.08 27.95 -9.12
C ALA A 3 -33.22 27.53 -7.92
N ALA A 4 -33.68 26.53 -7.17
CA ALA A 4 -32.81 25.69 -6.36
C ALA A 4 -32.62 24.39 -7.14
N GLU A 5 -31.84 24.48 -8.22
CA GLU A 5 -31.24 23.35 -8.90
C GLU A 5 -30.50 22.49 -7.86
N GLY A 6 -30.77 21.19 -7.89
CA GLY A 6 -30.28 20.23 -6.93
C GLY A 6 -28.76 20.30 -6.79
N MET A 7 -28.31 20.74 -5.61
CA MET A 7 -26.99 20.40 -5.09
C MET A 7 -26.87 18.87 -5.16
N ARG A 8 -26.06 18.36 -6.08
CA ARG A 8 -25.70 16.93 -6.06
C ARG A 8 -25.00 16.72 -4.73
N ARG A 9 -25.70 16.12 -3.75
CA ARG A 9 -25.04 15.69 -2.52
C ARG A 9 -24.00 14.68 -2.94
N ASP A 10 -22.76 14.88 -2.50
CA ASP A 10 -21.74 13.87 -2.68
C ASP A 10 -22.27 12.55 -2.10
N PRO A 11 -22.10 11.42 -2.80
CA PRO A 11 -22.56 10.15 -2.31
C PRO A 11 -21.93 9.87 -0.94
N GLU A 12 -22.75 9.40 0.01
CA GLU A 12 -22.30 9.07 1.35
C GLU A 12 -21.18 8.01 1.29
N PRO A 13 -20.10 8.16 2.08
CA PRO A 13 -19.04 7.18 2.10
C PRO A 13 -19.58 5.80 2.54
N ARG A 14 -19.00 4.75 1.98
CA ARG A 14 -19.42 3.36 2.26
C ARG A 14 -19.08 2.92 3.68
N HIS A 15 -18.06 3.53 4.29
CA HIS A 15 -17.57 3.25 5.63
C HIS A 15 -17.37 4.56 6.40
N GLY A 16 -17.58 4.55 7.72
CA GLY A 16 -17.31 5.71 8.56
C GLY A 16 -15.81 5.96 8.67
N SER A 17 -15.04 4.92 9.00
CA SER A 17 -13.58 5.00 9.18
C SER A 17 -12.83 3.82 8.56
N CYS A 18 -11.63 4.07 8.03
CA CYS A 18 -10.81 3.06 7.36
C CYS A 18 -9.35 3.10 7.81
N ALA A 19 -8.78 1.92 8.01
CA ALA A 19 -7.33 1.73 8.14
C ALA A 19 -6.72 1.27 6.81
N VAL A 20 -5.72 1.99 6.31
CA VAL A 20 -4.86 1.59 5.20
C VAL A 20 -3.53 1.12 5.77
N VAL A 21 -3.23 -0.18 5.62
CA VAL A 21 -2.07 -0.81 6.24
C VAL A 21 -1.09 -1.24 5.16
N GLY A 22 0.05 -0.55 5.08
CA GLY A 22 1.17 -0.89 4.19
C GLY A 22 1.91 -2.14 4.63
N SER A 23 3.03 -2.44 3.97
CA SER A 23 3.87 -3.61 4.24
C SER A 23 5.19 -3.29 4.96
N SER A 24 5.49 -2.02 5.22
CA SER A 24 6.77 -1.58 5.80
C SER A 24 7.10 -2.27 7.13
N HIS A 25 8.36 -2.68 7.29
CA HIS A 25 8.90 -3.26 8.52
C HIS A 25 8.70 -2.39 9.77
N VAL A 26 8.63 -1.06 9.61
CA VAL A 26 8.41 -0.11 10.73
C VAL A 26 7.16 -0.43 11.56
N LEU A 27 6.19 -1.12 10.97
CA LEU A 27 4.97 -1.55 11.65
C LEU A 27 5.25 -2.47 12.84
N LEU A 28 6.35 -3.24 12.82
CA LEU A 28 6.69 -4.17 13.91
C LEU A 28 7.06 -3.47 15.22
N GLY A 29 7.36 -2.17 15.18
CA GLY A 29 7.74 -1.39 16.37
C GLY A 29 6.60 -1.08 17.34
N ALA A 30 5.33 -1.33 17.00
CA ALA A 30 4.19 -0.99 17.86
C ALA A 30 3.02 -1.97 17.75
N ALA A 31 2.50 -2.44 18.89
CA ALA A 31 1.34 -3.33 18.97
C ALA A 31 0.02 -2.59 18.67
N ARG A 32 -0.25 -2.31 17.40
CA ARG A 32 -1.41 -1.55 16.93
C ARG A 32 -2.56 -2.42 16.41
N GLY A 33 -2.51 -3.73 16.60
CA GLY A 33 -3.46 -4.65 15.97
C GLY A 33 -4.90 -4.42 16.41
N GLY A 34 -5.11 -4.12 17.70
CA GLY A 34 -6.44 -3.78 18.22
C GLY A 34 -6.98 -2.45 17.68
N GLU A 35 -6.11 -1.45 17.50
CA GLU A 35 -6.47 -0.17 16.88
C GLU A 35 -6.89 -0.38 15.41
N ILE A 36 -6.06 -1.09 14.62
CA ILE A 36 -6.34 -1.39 13.21
C ILE A 36 -7.66 -2.15 13.05
N ASP A 37 -7.92 -3.13 13.92
CA ASP A 37 -9.15 -3.92 13.87
C ASP A 37 -10.39 -3.15 14.39
N SER A 38 -10.23 -1.95 14.95
CA SER A 38 -11.35 -1.12 15.42
C SER A 38 -12.05 -0.32 14.32
N TYR A 39 -11.37 -0.08 13.19
CA TYR A 39 -11.93 0.67 12.04
C TYR A 39 -13.02 -0.13 11.30
N ASP A 40 -13.93 0.57 10.60
CA ASP A 40 -15.05 -0.08 9.89
C ASP A 40 -14.55 -0.96 8.74
N ALA A 41 -13.52 -0.50 8.03
CA ALA A 41 -12.83 -1.28 7.01
C ALA A 41 -11.30 -1.23 7.15
N VAL A 42 -10.66 -2.33 6.75
CA VAL A 42 -9.20 -2.48 6.72
C VAL A 42 -8.77 -2.80 5.30
N ILE A 43 -7.89 -1.98 4.75
CA ILE A 43 -7.35 -2.08 3.39
C ILE A 43 -5.90 -2.53 3.50
N ARG A 44 -5.56 -3.62 2.80
CA ARG A 44 -4.20 -4.17 2.71
C ARG A 44 -3.79 -4.34 1.26
N PHE A 45 -2.54 -4.69 1.03
CA PHE A 45 -1.94 -4.81 -0.29
C PHE A 45 -1.53 -6.25 -0.58
N ASP A 46 -1.69 -6.65 -1.84
CA ASP A 46 -1.20 -7.92 -2.38
C ASP A 46 -1.50 -9.11 -1.43
N ASP A 47 -0.49 -9.86 -1.00
CA ASP A 47 -0.60 -10.99 -0.07
C ASP A 47 -0.03 -10.72 1.33
N ALA A 48 0.18 -9.45 1.69
CA ALA A 48 0.68 -9.05 3.01
C ALA A 48 -0.07 -9.80 4.14
N PRO A 49 0.60 -10.68 4.92
CA PRO A 49 -0.06 -11.61 5.83
C PRO A 49 -0.48 -10.95 7.13
N THR A 50 -1.57 -11.43 7.73
CA THR A 50 -1.99 -11.06 9.09
C THR A 50 -1.66 -12.12 10.14
N ARG A 51 -1.59 -13.39 9.72
CA ARG A 51 -1.28 -14.51 10.62
C ARG A 51 0.16 -14.42 11.11
N GLY A 52 0.36 -14.53 12.42
CA GLY A 52 1.64 -14.35 13.08
C GLY A 52 1.92 -12.91 13.47
N PHE A 53 1.10 -11.96 13.00
CA PHE A 53 1.25 -10.52 13.23
C PHE A 53 0.00 -9.89 13.85
N GLU A 54 -0.95 -10.69 14.32
CA GLU A 54 -2.26 -10.19 14.74
C GLU A 54 -2.19 -9.14 15.85
N ASN A 55 -1.24 -9.25 16.77
CA ASN A 55 -1.04 -8.28 17.86
C ASN A 55 -0.59 -6.89 17.33
N VAL A 56 0.17 -6.89 16.25
CA VAL A 56 0.80 -5.69 15.68
C VAL A 56 -0.06 -5.09 14.58
N LEU A 57 -0.58 -5.93 13.71
CA LEU A 57 -1.21 -5.55 12.45
C LEU A 57 -2.70 -5.81 12.41
N GLY A 58 -3.26 -6.50 13.40
CA GLY A 58 -4.66 -6.89 13.42
C GLY A 58 -4.94 -8.12 12.56
N ARG A 59 -6.17 -8.63 12.64
CA ARG A 59 -6.62 -9.85 11.95
C ARG A 59 -7.50 -9.53 10.76
N ARG A 60 -8.16 -8.37 10.77
CA ARG A 60 -9.18 -8.00 9.78
C ARG A 60 -8.53 -7.57 8.46
N THR A 61 -9.21 -7.95 7.39
CA THR A 61 -8.97 -7.44 6.03
C THR A 61 -10.32 -7.30 5.37
N THR A 62 -10.64 -6.12 4.85
CA THR A 62 -11.90 -5.85 4.13
C THR A 62 -11.63 -5.79 2.64
N TYR A 63 -10.60 -5.06 2.24
CA TYR A 63 -10.16 -4.93 0.85
C TYR A 63 -8.70 -5.33 0.71
N ARG A 64 -8.36 -5.96 -0.41
CA ARG A 64 -6.98 -6.07 -0.88
C ARG A 64 -6.82 -5.31 -2.19
N VAL A 65 -5.90 -4.35 -2.22
CA VAL A 65 -5.51 -3.68 -3.46
C VAL A 65 -4.35 -4.46 -4.06
N ALA A 66 -4.51 -4.90 -5.30
CA ALA A 66 -3.58 -5.80 -5.96
C ALA A 66 -2.75 -5.05 -7.01
N SER A 67 -1.43 -5.21 -6.94
CA SER A 67 -0.49 -4.73 -7.94
C SER A 67 -0.55 -5.62 -9.20
N PRO A 68 -0.24 -5.08 -10.40
CA PRO A 68 -0.18 -5.89 -11.61
C PRO A 68 0.80 -7.08 -11.48
N ALA A 69 1.94 -6.87 -10.81
CA ALA A 69 2.93 -7.90 -10.57
C ALA A 69 2.38 -9.04 -9.68
N PHE A 70 1.64 -8.70 -8.61
CA PHE A 70 1.01 -9.70 -7.77
C PHE A 70 -0.05 -10.50 -8.52
N VAL A 71 -0.94 -9.84 -9.27
CA VAL A 71 -1.95 -10.54 -10.08
C VAL A 71 -1.29 -11.45 -11.12
N ALA A 72 -0.20 -11.01 -11.75
CA ALA A 72 0.59 -11.84 -12.65
C ALA A 72 1.22 -13.06 -11.97
N ALA A 73 1.79 -12.90 -10.78
CA ALA A 73 2.35 -14.02 -10.02
C ALA A 73 1.27 -15.07 -9.69
N VAL A 74 0.10 -14.61 -9.23
CA VAL A 74 -1.06 -15.46 -8.96
C VAL A 74 -1.51 -16.16 -10.24
N ALA A 75 -1.64 -15.43 -11.35
CA ALA A 75 -2.01 -15.95 -12.66
C ALA A 75 -1.01 -16.99 -13.19
N ALA A 76 0.28 -16.82 -12.92
CA ALA A 76 1.33 -17.79 -13.23
C ALA A 76 1.33 -19.01 -12.28
N GLY A 77 0.55 -18.97 -11.19
CA GLY A 77 0.50 -20.06 -10.21
C GLY A 77 1.70 -20.06 -9.27
N ALA A 78 2.43 -18.94 -9.19
CA ALA A 78 3.43 -18.75 -8.16
C ALA A 78 2.75 -18.86 -6.79
N PRO A 79 3.31 -19.61 -5.84
CA PRO A 79 2.83 -19.54 -4.47
C PRO A 79 2.92 -18.07 -4.03
N SER A 80 1.84 -17.56 -3.45
CA SER A 80 1.88 -16.30 -2.67
C SER A 80 3.16 -16.32 -1.83
N ALA A 81 3.88 -15.20 -1.77
CA ALA A 81 5.21 -15.06 -1.18
C ALA A 81 5.30 -15.60 0.26
N VAL A 82 4.17 -15.86 0.91
CA VAL A 82 4.03 -16.51 2.21
C VAL A 82 3.86 -18.03 2.06
N ARG A 83 4.98 -18.79 2.04
CA ARG A 83 4.98 -20.27 2.24
C ARG A 83 4.70 -20.66 3.71
N ILE A 84 3.62 -20.16 4.31
CA ILE A 84 3.12 -20.68 5.59
C ILE A 84 1.65 -21.06 5.43
N VAL A 85 1.44 -22.24 4.84
CA VAL A 85 0.42 -23.27 5.10
C VAL A 85 0.29 -24.07 3.81
N ALA A 86 0.64 -25.35 3.88
CA ALA A 86 0.60 -26.28 2.77
C ALA A 86 -0.81 -26.38 2.15
N GLY A 87 -0.86 -26.38 0.81
CA GLY A 87 -1.89 -27.11 0.06
C GLY A 87 -2.90 -26.32 -0.79
N LEU A 88 -2.96 -24.99 -0.72
CA LEU A 88 -3.77 -24.14 -1.60
C LEU A 88 -3.07 -22.77 -1.75
N PRO A 89 -3.14 -22.08 -2.91
CA PRO A 89 -2.82 -20.66 -2.95
C PRO A 89 -3.90 -19.92 -2.13
N ARG A 90 -3.64 -19.73 -0.84
CA ARG A 90 -4.47 -18.89 0.04
C ARG A 90 -4.23 -17.42 -0.29
N LEU A 91 -4.62 -17.01 -1.50
CA LEU A 91 -5.43 -15.80 -1.54
C LEU A 91 -6.62 -16.06 -0.61
N VAL A 92 -7.01 -15.05 0.16
CA VAL A 92 -8.04 -15.14 1.21
C VAL A 92 -7.49 -15.57 2.57
N THR A 93 -6.93 -14.59 3.29
CA THR A 93 -7.32 -14.43 4.70
C THR A 93 -8.21 -13.20 4.83
N GLY A 94 -9.52 -13.41 4.61
CA GLY A 94 -10.58 -12.54 5.11
C GLY A 94 -11.03 -11.36 4.25
N ALA A 95 -10.33 -11.00 3.17
CA ALA A 95 -10.75 -9.90 2.30
C ALA A 95 -12.12 -10.18 1.66
N LYS A 96 -13.03 -9.21 1.74
CA LYS A 96 -14.38 -9.29 1.14
C LYS A 96 -14.36 -8.93 -0.35
N ALA A 97 -13.39 -8.12 -0.76
CA ALA A 97 -13.23 -7.71 -2.14
C ALA A 97 -11.76 -7.42 -2.49
N MET A 98 -11.43 -7.50 -3.77
CA MET A 98 -10.15 -7.07 -4.32
C MET A 98 -10.33 -5.87 -5.22
N VAL A 99 -9.41 -4.92 -5.11
CA VAL A 99 -9.33 -3.72 -5.95
C VAL A 99 -8.18 -3.91 -6.92
N VAL A 100 -8.46 -3.82 -8.22
CA VAL A 100 -7.49 -4.08 -9.30
C VAL A 100 -7.62 -3.01 -10.37
N GLY A 101 -6.51 -2.62 -11.01
CA GLY A 101 -6.56 -1.73 -12.18
C GLY A 101 -7.31 -2.36 -13.35
N GLU A 102 -8.06 -1.57 -14.11
CA GLU A 102 -8.86 -2.03 -15.25
C GLU A 102 -8.02 -2.74 -16.32
N GLU A 103 -6.82 -2.24 -16.61
CA GLU A 103 -5.89 -2.84 -17.58
C GLU A 103 -5.47 -4.25 -17.14
N THR A 104 -5.03 -4.39 -15.89
CA THR A 104 -4.66 -5.67 -15.26
C THR A 104 -5.85 -6.63 -15.24
N LEU A 105 -7.03 -6.15 -14.85
CA LEU A 105 -8.24 -6.96 -14.83
C LEU A 105 -8.59 -7.48 -16.23
N ARG A 106 -8.51 -6.63 -17.27
CA ARG A 106 -8.77 -7.04 -18.66
C ARG A 106 -7.76 -8.08 -19.15
N GLN A 107 -6.48 -7.88 -18.84
CA GLN A 107 -5.41 -8.77 -19.28
C GLN A 107 -5.45 -10.15 -18.60
N GLN A 108 -5.87 -10.20 -17.33
CA GLN A 108 -5.79 -11.39 -16.47
C GLN A 108 -7.15 -11.88 -15.98
N GLN A 109 -8.23 -11.47 -16.65
CA GLN A 109 -9.60 -11.75 -16.22
C GLN A 109 -9.86 -13.25 -15.98
N ARG A 110 -9.41 -14.09 -16.92
CA ARG A 110 -9.59 -15.54 -16.83
C ARG A 110 -8.86 -16.12 -15.63
N ASP A 111 -7.60 -15.75 -15.43
CA ASP A 111 -6.79 -16.26 -14.33
C ASP A 111 -7.32 -15.81 -12.95
N ILE A 112 -7.78 -14.56 -12.85
CA ILE A 112 -8.42 -14.03 -11.63
C ILE A 112 -9.70 -14.81 -11.34
N GLN A 113 -10.56 -15.02 -12.34
CA GLN A 113 -11.82 -15.74 -12.16
C GLN A 113 -11.61 -17.22 -11.85
N GLU A 114 -10.62 -17.86 -12.47
CA GLU A 114 -10.31 -19.28 -12.24
C GLU A 114 -9.69 -19.51 -10.87
N LYS A 115 -8.74 -18.65 -10.46
CA LYS A 115 -7.97 -18.85 -9.22
C LYS A 115 -8.59 -18.18 -8.00
N ILE A 116 -9.50 -17.23 -8.20
CA ILE A 116 -10.18 -16.48 -7.13
C ILE A 116 -11.72 -16.41 -7.39
N PRO A 117 -12.41 -17.55 -7.55
CA PRO A 117 -13.78 -17.61 -8.11
C PRO A 117 -14.92 -17.03 -7.25
N ALA A 118 -14.65 -16.40 -6.10
CA ALA A 118 -15.69 -15.92 -5.16
C ALA A 118 -15.47 -14.51 -4.61
N LEU A 119 -14.47 -13.77 -5.12
CA LEU A 119 -14.11 -12.46 -4.60
C LEU A 119 -14.78 -11.34 -5.41
N LEU A 120 -15.44 -10.41 -4.74
CA LEU A 120 -15.94 -9.20 -5.40
C LEU A 120 -14.75 -8.41 -5.95
N LEU A 121 -14.77 -8.10 -7.25
CA LEU A 121 -13.70 -7.34 -7.92
C LEU A 121 -14.15 -5.90 -8.15
N TYR A 122 -13.36 -4.95 -7.66
CA TYR A 122 -13.47 -3.53 -7.98
C TYR A 122 -12.41 -3.16 -9.00
N ALA A 123 -12.84 -2.80 -10.20
CA ALA A 123 -11.97 -2.31 -11.26
C ALA A 123 -11.75 -0.80 -11.11
N VAL A 124 -10.49 -0.38 -11.00
CA VAL A 124 -10.13 1.05 -11.03
C VAL A 124 -9.88 1.45 -12.49
N SER A 125 -10.67 2.42 -12.99
CA SER A 125 -10.58 2.85 -14.38
C SER A 125 -9.21 3.41 -14.74
N ARG A 126 -8.79 3.26 -16.00
CA ARG A 126 -7.53 3.85 -16.51
C ARG A 126 -7.45 5.36 -16.28
N GLY A 127 -8.58 6.06 -16.43
CA GLY A 127 -8.67 7.49 -16.19
C GLY A 127 -8.41 7.86 -14.72
N THR A 128 -8.89 7.04 -13.78
CA THR A 128 -8.59 7.19 -12.35
C THR A 128 -7.10 6.97 -12.08
N THR A 129 -6.54 5.87 -12.59
CA THR A 129 -5.11 5.55 -12.42
C THR A 129 -4.21 6.67 -12.93
N ASN A 130 -4.51 7.21 -14.12
CA ASN A 130 -3.75 8.31 -14.71
C ASN A 130 -3.82 9.59 -13.87
N LYS A 131 -4.98 9.90 -13.26
CA LYS A 131 -5.12 11.04 -12.36
C LYS A 131 -4.32 10.86 -11.07
N VAL A 132 -4.36 9.66 -10.48
CA VAL A 132 -3.54 9.35 -9.29
C VAL A 132 -2.05 9.46 -9.64
N LYS A 133 -1.64 8.96 -10.81
CA LYS A 133 -0.26 9.11 -11.31
C LYS A 133 0.15 10.57 -11.42
N ALA A 134 -0.66 11.39 -12.08
CA ALA A 134 -0.39 12.82 -12.21
C ALA A 134 -0.28 13.54 -10.84
N LEU A 135 -1.15 13.19 -9.88
CA LEU A 135 -1.09 13.73 -8.52
C LEU A 135 0.20 13.30 -7.80
N TYR A 136 0.57 12.02 -7.91
CA TYR A 136 1.79 11.50 -7.29
C TYR A 136 3.04 12.13 -7.88
N THR A 137 3.14 12.23 -9.21
CA THR A 137 4.23 12.93 -9.90
C THR A 137 4.34 14.37 -9.42
N ALA A 138 3.22 15.10 -9.34
CA ALA A 138 3.23 16.49 -8.86
C ALA A 138 3.67 16.60 -7.39
N PHE A 139 3.27 15.65 -6.54
CA PHE A 139 3.71 15.59 -5.15
C PHE A 139 5.21 15.31 -5.04
N ALA A 140 5.71 14.27 -5.73
CA ALA A 140 7.11 13.89 -5.73
C ALA A 140 8.01 15.05 -6.19
N THR A 141 7.65 15.73 -7.28
CA THR A 141 8.37 16.92 -7.77
C THR A 141 8.40 18.05 -6.74
N ARG A 142 7.30 18.29 -6.01
CA ARG A 142 7.28 19.34 -4.97
C ARG A 142 8.14 18.96 -3.77
N MET A 143 8.11 17.70 -3.35
CA MET A 143 8.94 17.22 -2.25
C MET A 143 10.44 17.29 -2.59
N ALA A 144 10.80 16.97 -3.84
CA ALA A 144 12.16 17.16 -4.36
C ALA A 144 12.67 18.58 -4.14
N ALA A 145 11.88 19.57 -4.57
CA ALA A 145 12.22 20.98 -4.47
C ALA A 145 12.36 21.45 -3.00
N LEU A 146 11.60 20.87 -2.07
CA LEU A 146 11.73 21.16 -0.64
C LEU A 146 13.01 20.56 -0.04
N VAL A 147 13.40 19.36 -0.45
CA VAL A 147 14.66 18.73 -0.01
C VAL A 147 15.86 19.52 -0.54
N GLU A 148 15.81 19.99 -1.78
CA GLU A 148 16.85 20.85 -2.35
C GLU A 148 16.90 22.23 -1.68
N GLY A 149 15.74 22.82 -1.35
CA GLY A 149 15.64 24.14 -0.71
C GLY A 149 15.98 24.20 0.79
N THR A 150 16.02 23.05 1.47
CA THR A 150 16.35 22.95 2.91
C THR A 150 17.84 22.69 3.19
N ALA A 151 18.65 22.55 2.14
CA ALA A 151 20.11 22.58 2.27
C ALA A 151 20.58 24.02 2.57
N THR A 152 20.40 24.48 3.81
CA THR A 152 21.22 25.58 4.33
C THR A 152 22.69 25.15 4.28
N PRO A 153 23.61 25.97 3.76
CA PRO A 153 25.03 25.69 3.86
C PRO A 153 25.43 25.87 5.33
N ALA A 154 25.29 24.81 6.12
CA ALA A 154 26.03 24.68 7.36
C ALA A 154 27.49 24.51 6.94
N ALA A 155 28.30 25.53 7.25
CA ALA A 155 29.74 25.49 7.08
C ALA A 155 30.32 24.48 8.08
N ASP A 156 30.24 23.20 7.75
CA ASP A 156 30.99 22.16 8.43
C ASP A 156 32.32 21.97 7.68
N ASP A 157 33.40 22.19 8.42
CA ASP A 157 34.81 22.26 8.03
C ASP A 157 35.40 20.91 7.56
N ALA A 158 34.63 20.14 6.79
CA ALA A 158 34.98 18.77 6.40
C ALA A 158 34.48 18.39 5.01
N GLY A 159 34.61 19.28 4.02
CA GLY A 159 34.81 18.94 2.59
C GLY A 159 33.91 17.86 1.94
N ARG A 160 32.76 17.52 2.50
CA ARG A 160 31.86 16.49 1.96
C ARG A 160 30.77 17.21 1.17
N LYS A 161 30.88 17.19 -0.15
CA LYS A 161 29.83 17.65 -1.06
C LYS A 161 28.53 16.92 -0.70
N GLN A 162 27.52 17.67 -0.28
CA GLN A 162 26.19 17.13 -0.07
C GLN A 162 25.59 16.84 -1.43
N ASP A 163 25.26 15.57 -1.68
CA ASP A 163 24.97 15.05 -3.00
C ASP A 163 23.53 15.42 -3.41
N SER A 164 23.37 16.60 -4.01
CA SER A 164 22.11 17.04 -4.62
C SER A 164 21.64 16.10 -5.73
N SER A 165 22.52 15.25 -6.26
CA SER A 165 22.21 14.21 -7.23
C SER A 165 21.24 13.16 -6.67
N ALA A 166 21.42 12.75 -5.41
CA ALA A 166 20.58 11.73 -4.77
C ALA A 166 19.11 12.18 -4.64
N ALA A 167 18.88 13.49 -4.49
CA ALA A 167 17.55 14.09 -4.44
C ALA A 167 16.89 14.23 -5.83
N ALA A 168 17.65 14.26 -6.91
CA ALA A 168 17.10 14.16 -8.26
C ALA A 168 16.81 12.70 -8.64
N THR A 169 17.69 11.76 -8.22
CA THR A 169 17.59 10.34 -8.58
C THR A 169 16.32 9.67 -8.05
N TRP A 170 15.97 9.83 -6.77
CA TRP A 170 14.73 9.23 -6.22
C TRP A 170 13.45 9.80 -6.87
N VAL A 171 13.48 11.01 -7.39
CA VAL A 171 12.33 11.66 -8.05
C VAL A 171 12.17 11.11 -9.45
N GLU A 172 13.27 11.00 -10.19
CA GLU A 172 13.26 10.33 -11.50
C GLU A 172 12.80 8.87 -11.39
N GLU A 173 13.24 8.16 -10.35
CA GLU A 173 12.80 6.79 -10.04
C GLU A 173 11.31 6.73 -9.67
N ALA A 174 10.84 7.61 -8.78
CA ALA A 174 9.43 7.70 -8.41
C ALA A 174 8.51 8.10 -9.59
N ILE A 175 9.02 8.84 -10.58
CA ILE A 175 8.28 9.20 -11.81
C ILE A 175 8.32 8.06 -12.83
N ALA A 176 9.41 7.30 -12.87
CA ALA A 176 9.59 6.18 -13.80
C ALA A 176 8.74 4.96 -13.41
N GLU A 177 8.46 4.75 -12.12
CA GLU A 177 7.61 3.65 -11.66
C GLU A 177 6.11 3.89 -11.90
N ASP A 178 5.36 2.80 -12.03
CA ASP A 178 3.89 2.87 -11.97
C ASP A 178 3.44 3.30 -10.57
N VAL A 179 2.24 3.89 -10.49
CA VAL A 179 1.69 4.39 -9.21
C VAL A 179 1.80 3.31 -8.14
N PRO A 180 2.49 3.57 -7.02
CA PRO A 180 2.55 2.61 -5.92
C PRO A 180 1.15 2.13 -5.56
N VAL A 181 0.96 0.81 -5.52
CA VAL A 181 -0.33 0.18 -5.21
C VAL A 181 -0.90 0.69 -3.88
N THR A 182 0.00 1.07 -2.97
CA THR A 182 -0.28 1.71 -1.68
C THR A 182 -1.02 3.05 -1.83
N LEU A 183 -0.59 3.91 -2.76
CA LEU A 183 -1.29 5.16 -3.07
C LEU A 183 -2.65 4.92 -3.70
N MET A 184 -2.77 3.87 -4.52
CA MET A 184 -4.08 3.48 -5.05
C MET A 184 -5.03 3.07 -3.92
N GLY A 185 -4.52 2.39 -2.89
CA GLY A 185 -5.32 2.05 -1.70
C GLY A 185 -5.71 3.24 -0.85
N VAL A 186 -4.81 4.21 -0.67
CA VAL A 186 -5.14 5.49 -0.01
C VAL A 186 -6.21 6.23 -0.81
N PHE A 187 -6.04 6.35 -2.13
CA PHE A 187 -7.02 7.00 -3.00
C PHE A 187 -8.38 6.30 -2.93
N PHE A 188 -8.40 4.97 -2.99
CA PHE A 188 -9.62 4.18 -2.83
C PHE A 188 -10.28 4.43 -1.46
N ALA A 189 -9.51 4.48 -0.38
CA ALA A 189 -10.01 4.78 0.97
C ALA A 189 -10.66 6.16 1.03
N MET A 190 -10.00 7.20 0.49
CA MET A 190 -10.53 8.57 0.49
C MET A 190 -11.88 8.71 -0.24
N HIS A 191 -12.19 7.83 -1.19
CA HIS A 191 -13.45 7.86 -1.93
C HIS A 191 -14.52 6.92 -1.35
N THR A 192 -14.15 6.07 -0.41
CA THR A 192 -15.06 5.06 0.15
C THR A 192 -15.28 5.19 1.66
N CYS A 193 -14.52 6.07 2.33
CA CYS A 193 -14.48 6.20 3.78
C CYS A 193 -14.63 7.67 4.19
N GLY A 194 -15.32 7.94 5.30
CA GLY A 194 -15.43 9.28 5.89
C GLY A 194 -14.11 9.75 6.51
N GLU A 195 -13.36 8.83 7.11
CA GLU A 195 -12.05 9.07 7.71
C GLU A 195 -11.05 7.97 7.30
N VAL A 196 -9.78 8.36 7.07
CA VAL A 196 -8.72 7.46 6.62
C VAL A 196 -7.49 7.58 7.52
N HIS A 197 -7.09 6.45 8.10
CA HIS A 197 -5.88 6.33 8.92
C HIS A 197 -4.88 5.43 8.21
N VAL A 198 -3.62 5.87 8.16
CA VAL A 198 -2.58 5.24 7.37
C VAL A 198 -1.48 4.68 8.29
N PHE A 199 -1.08 3.43 8.05
CA PHE A 199 -0.15 2.67 8.88
C PHE A 199 0.98 2.13 8.02
N GLY A 200 2.25 2.35 8.40
CA GLY A 200 3.40 1.76 7.71
C GLY A 200 3.80 2.48 6.42
N PHE A 201 3.65 3.81 6.41
CA PHE A 201 4.10 4.69 5.32
C PHE A 201 5.17 5.63 5.88
N PRO A 202 6.41 5.15 6.10
CA PRO A 202 7.48 5.99 6.58
C PRO A 202 7.77 7.12 5.58
N PRO A 203 8.17 8.33 6.04
CA PRO A 203 8.61 9.37 5.12
C PRO A 203 9.89 8.92 4.41
N PRO A 204 10.11 9.34 3.14
CA PRO A 204 11.31 9.01 2.40
C PRO A 204 12.59 9.30 3.21
N GLY A 205 13.45 8.29 3.37
CA GLY A 205 14.70 8.42 4.12
C GLY A 205 14.64 8.11 5.62
N ALA A 206 13.46 7.86 6.21
CA ALA A 206 13.36 7.35 7.58
C ALA A 206 13.90 5.91 7.76
N GLU A 207 14.17 5.22 6.65
CA GLU A 207 14.77 3.88 6.61
C GLU A 207 16.28 3.88 6.88
N ARG A 208 16.93 5.07 6.99
CA ARG A 208 18.40 5.19 7.16
C ARG A 208 18.93 4.82 8.56
N HIS A 209 18.06 4.42 9.48
CA HIS A 209 18.46 3.99 10.81
C HIS A 209 17.87 2.62 11.14
N GLN A 210 18.33 1.54 10.50
CA GLN A 210 18.69 0.28 11.18
C GLN A 210 19.14 -0.81 10.20
N HIS A 211 19.95 -1.71 10.74
CA HIS A 211 20.55 -2.92 10.16
C HIS A 211 19.53 -3.98 9.65
N ASP A 212 18.31 -3.59 9.26
CA ASP A 212 17.26 -4.53 8.91
C ASP A 212 17.20 -4.69 7.38
N ALA A 213 17.74 -5.80 6.89
CA ALA A 213 17.77 -6.19 5.48
C ALA A 213 16.37 -6.54 4.90
N HIS A 214 15.30 -6.06 5.50
CA HIS A 214 13.92 -6.46 5.22
C HIS A 214 13.03 -5.23 5.02
N GLU A 215 12.68 -4.96 3.76
CA GLU A 215 11.78 -3.86 3.36
C GLU A 215 10.35 -4.08 3.90
N ASP A 216 9.85 -5.32 3.80
CA ASP A 216 8.54 -5.70 4.32
C ASP A 216 8.62 -6.41 5.67
N TYR A 217 7.58 -6.23 6.51
CA TYR A 217 7.46 -6.86 7.84
C TYR A 217 7.46 -8.40 7.79
N TYR A 218 7.20 -9.01 6.63
CA TYR A 218 7.15 -10.46 6.44
C TYR A 218 8.38 -11.04 5.72
N SER A 219 9.27 -10.21 5.18
CA SER A 219 10.44 -10.67 4.39
C SER A 219 11.48 -11.43 5.21
N ALA A 220 11.59 -11.14 6.51
CA ALA A 220 12.48 -11.87 7.43
C ALA A 220 12.05 -13.33 7.68
N TYR A 221 10.79 -13.66 7.42
CA TYR A 221 10.16 -14.89 7.87
C TYR A 221 10.07 -15.98 6.78
N GLY A 222 10.56 -15.71 5.56
CA GLY A 222 10.63 -16.67 4.45
C GLY A 222 11.72 -17.75 4.62
N GLY A 223 12.64 -17.58 5.59
CA GLY A 223 13.79 -18.45 5.82
C GLY A 223 13.66 -19.39 7.01
N GLY A 224 12.57 -20.17 7.15
CA GLY A 224 12.51 -21.32 8.08
C GLY A 224 12.75 -21.05 9.58
N GLY A 225 12.78 -19.78 10.01
CA GLY A 225 12.92 -19.40 11.41
C GLY A 225 11.60 -19.62 12.15
N LYS A 226 11.65 -20.41 13.24
CA LYS A 226 10.52 -20.67 14.12
C LYS A 226 9.88 -19.36 14.57
N ILE A 227 8.54 -19.29 14.56
CA ILE A 227 7.77 -18.27 15.27
C ILE A 227 8.05 -18.48 16.77
N GLY A 228 9.11 -17.86 17.26
CA GLY A 228 9.49 -17.85 18.65
C GLY A 228 8.63 -16.82 19.36
N ALA A 229 7.81 -17.29 20.29
CA ALA A 229 7.07 -16.47 21.23
C ALA A 229 8.01 -15.48 21.94
N SER A 230 7.97 -14.21 21.53
CA SER A 230 8.26 -13.00 22.32
C SER A 230 8.11 -11.78 21.41
N ILE A 231 6.86 -11.41 21.15
CA ILE A 231 6.43 -10.02 20.89
C ILE A 231 5.20 -9.80 21.76
#